data_AF-A0A960V301-F1
#
_entry.id   AF-A0A960V301-F1
#
_cell.length_a   1.000
_cell.length_b   1.000
_cell.length_c   1.000
_cell.angle_alpha   90.00
_cell.angle_beta   90.00
_cell.angle_gamma   90.00
#
_symmetry.space_group_name_H-M   'P 1'
#
loop_
_entity.id
_entity.type
_entity.pdbx_description
1 polymer ?
#
loop_
_entity_poly.entity_id
_entity_poly.type
_entity_poly.pdbx_seq_one_letter_code
_entity_poly.pdbx_strand_id
1 'polypeptide(L)'
;MKTTIDLADDVLKEAKVFCAQHSRTLRDLMNEALREKLNRAKSASEQQWESLFGRFGHGNAKTETGRIAKIIADEFSSIDEDEWV
;
A
#
# COMPACT_ATOMS: atom_id res chain seq x y z
N MET A 1 -17.48 17.68 -3.04
CA MET A 1 -16.88 18.79 -2.28
C MET A 1 -16.19 19.73 -3.26
N LYS A 2 -16.24 21.06 -3.05
CA LYS A 2 -15.44 22.03 -3.83
C LYS A 2 -14.17 22.31 -3.04
N THR A 3 -13.03 22.23 -3.72
CA THR A 3 -11.71 22.47 -3.14
C THR A 3 -10.97 23.42 -4.06
N THR A 4 -10.28 24.41 -3.49
CA THR A 4 -9.39 25.32 -4.22
C THR A 4 -7.96 24.84 -4.00
N ILE A 5 -7.20 24.73 -5.09
CA ILE A 5 -5.78 24.33 -5.08
C ILE A 5 -4.99 25.38 -5.83
N ASP A 6 -3.77 25.67 -5.36
CA ASP A 6 -2.84 26.51 -6.10
C ASP A 6 -2.16 25.69 -7.20
N LEU A 7 -2.12 26.25 -8.40
CA LEU A 7 -1.49 25.66 -9.58
C LEU A 7 -0.67 26.75 -10.26
N ALA A 8 0.49 26.38 -10.77
CA ALA A 8 1.28 27.29 -11.60
C ALA A 8 0.49 27.64 -12.88
N ASP A 9 0.58 28.91 -13.29
CA ASP A 9 -0.21 29.44 -14.41
C ASP A 9 0.06 28.74 -15.74
N ASP A 10 1.31 28.35 -15.97
CA ASP A 10 1.76 27.59 -17.15
C ASP A 10 1.10 26.20 -17.18
N VAL A 11 1.10 25.49 -16.05
CA VAL A 11 0.46 24.17 -15.90
C VAL A 11 -1.04 24.28 -16.14
N LEU A 12 -1.70 25.30 -15.58
CA LEU A 12 -3.14 25.49 -15.79
C LEU A 12 -3.48 25.78 -17.25
N LYS A 13 -2.65 26.56 -17.95
CA LYS A 13 -2.82 26.83 -19.39
C LYS A 13 -2.68 25.56 -20.22
N GLU A 14 -1.62 24.79 -19.98
CA GLU A 14 -1.39 23.53 -20.69
C GLU A 14 -2.53 22.53 -20.46
N ALA A 15 -2.98 22.38 -19.21
CA ALA A 15 -4.10 21.51 -18.87
C ALA A 15 -5.40 21.91 -19.60
N LYS A 16 -5.69 23.22 -19.72
CA LYS A 16 -6.86 23.70 -20.46
C LYS A 16 -6.76 23.42 -21.96
N VAL A 17 -5.58 23.59 -22.56
CA VAL A 17 -5.35 23.25 -23.97
C VAL A 17 -5.57 21.76 -24.19
N PHE A 18 -5.01 20.91 -23.33
CA PHE A 18 -5.21 19.46 -23.38
C PHE A 18 -6.70 19.08 -23.28
N CYS A 19 -7.42 19.66 -22.31
CA CYS A 19 -8.85 19.45 -22.14
C CYS A 19 -9.66 19.81 -23.40
N ALA A 20 -9.35 20.95 -24.02
CA ALA A 20 -10.01 21.40 -25.24
C ALA A 20 -9.79 20.44 -26.41
N GLN A 21 -8.57 19.92 -26.55
CA GLN A 21 -8.22 18.96 -27.61
C GLN A 21 -8.89 17.60 -27.44
N HIS A 22 -9.10 17.15 -26.20
CA HIS A 22 -9.59 15.80 -25.89
C HIS A 22 -11.08 15.77 -25.48
N SER A 23 -11.80 16.90 -25.62
CA SER A 23 -13.20 17.04 -25.18
C SER A 23 -13.42 16.62 -23.71
N ARG A 24 -12.44 16.89 -22.84
CA ARG A 24 -12.49 16.57 -21.40
C ARG A 24 -12.67 17.84 -20.58
N THR A 25 -13.26 17.73 -19.39
CA THR A 25 -13.30 18.85 -18.44
C THR A 25 -12.02 18.87 -17.59
N LEU A 26 -11.62 20.06 -17.12
CA LEU A 26 -10.48 20.19 -16.19
C LEU A 26 -10.70 19.40 -14.90
N ARG A 27 -11.95 19.30 -14.45
CA ARG A 27 -12.32 18.51 -13.27
C ARG A 27 -12.02 17.03 -13.47
N ASP A 28 -12.39 16.47 -14.62
CA ASP A 28 -12.20 15.05 -14.91
C ASP A 28 -10.70 14.74 -15.02
N LEU A 29 -9.96 15.57 -15.74
CA LEU A 29 -8.50 15.47 -15.85
C LEU A 29 -7.83 15.46 -14.48
N MET A 30 -8.18 16.41 -13.61
CA MET A 30 -7.60 16.49 -12.27
C MET A 30 -7.95 15.28 -11.41
N ASN A 31 -9.21 14.83 -11.44
CA ASN A 31 -9.63 13.65 -10.67
C ASN A 31 -8.93 12.38 -11.14
N GLU A 32 -8.79 12.19 -12.46
CA GLU A 32 -8.10 11.04 -13.05
C GLU A 32 -6.61 11.05 -12.68
N ALA A 33 -5.92 12.17 -12.89
CA ALA A 33 -4.50 12.31 -12.56
C ALA A 33 -4.23 12.05 -11.06
N LEU A 34 -5.08 12.59 -10.17
CA LEU A 34 -4.97 12.35 -8.74
C LEU A 34 -5.21 10.88 -8.37
N ARG A 35 -6.22 10.24 -8.96
CA ARG A 35 -6.49 8.81 -8.73
C ARG A 35 -5.34 7.94 -9.21
N GLU A 36 -4.78 8.22 -10.39
CA GLU A 36 -3.63 7.48 -10.92
C GLU A 36 -2.43 7.59 -9.98
N LYS A 37 -2.10 8.80 -9.52
CA LYS A 37 -0.99 9.03 -8.58
C LYS A 37 -1.19 8.34 -7.25
N LEU A 38 -2.39 8.42 -6.67
CA LEU A 38 -2.72 7.76 -5.41
C LEU A 38 -2.68 6.23 -5.54
N ASN A 39 -3.20 5.68 -6.64
CA ASN A 39 -3.16 4.24 -6.89
C ASN A 39 -1.73 3.76 -7.07
N ARG A 40 -0.91 4.48 -7.84
CA ARG A 40 0.52 4.15 -7.99
C ARG A 40 1.26 4.16 -6.66
N ALA A 41 0.99 5.13 -5.79
CA ALA A 41 1.57 5.19 -4.45
C ALA A 41 1.14 4.00 -3.58
N LYS A 42 -0.15 3.62 -3.64
CA LYS A 42 -0.66 2.43 -2.95
C LYS A 42 0.01 1.15 -3.45
N SER A 43 0.06 0.93 -4.76
CA SER A 43 0.70 -0.26 -5.34
C SER A 43 2.19 -0.34 -5.02
N ALA A 44 2.89 0.80 -5.00
CA ALA A 44 4.28 0.85 -4.55
C ALA A 44 4.44 0.46 -3.07
N SER A 45 3.52 0.89 -2.19
CA SER A 45 3.51 0.47 -0.79
C SER A 45 3.11 -0.99 -0.60
N GLU A 46 2.25 -1.52 -1.47
CA GLU A 46 1.85 -2.93 -1.48
C GLU A 46 3.03 -3.82 -1.90
N GLN A 47 3.78 -3.44 -2.93
CA GLN A 47 5.01 -4.14 -3.30
C GLN A 47 6.11 -4.03 -2.24
N GLN A 48 6.09 -3.02 -1.37
CA GLN A 48 7.06 -2.90 -0.29
C GLN A 48 6.88 -3.98 0.78
N TRP A 49 5.66 -4.40 1.13
CA TRP A 49 5.51 -5.49 2.10
C TRP A 49 5.96 -6.83 1.49
N GLU A 50 5.75 -7.06 0.18
CA GLU A 50 6.30 -8.21 -0.53
C GLU A 50 7.84 -8.21 -0.49
N SER A 51 8.48 -7.05 -0.59
CA SER A 51 9.94 -6.93 -0.42
C SER A 51 10.44 -7.24 1.00
N LEU A 52 9.56 -7.16 2.00
CA LEU A 52 9.84 -7.55 3.39
C LEU A 52 9.57 -9.05 3.61
N PHE A 53 8.76 -9.68 2.76
CA PHE A 53 8.49 -11.11 2.79
C PHE A 53 9.80 -11.89 2.53
N GLY A 54 10.20 -12.74 3.48
CA GLY A 54 11.45 -13.49 3.40
C GLY A 54 12.70 -12.76 3.92
N ARG A 55 12.67 -11.45 4.23
CA ARG A 55 13.82 -10.78 4.89
C ARG A 55 14.09 -11.30 6.31
N PHE A 56 13.05 -11.78 6.99
CA PHE A 56 13.17 -12.49 8.26
C PHE A 56 13.70 -13.92 8.09
N GLY A 57 13.81 -14.43 6.86
CA GLY A 57 14.36 -15.74 6.54
C GLY A 57 15.89 -15.82 6.56
N HIS A 58 16.58 -14.73 6.89
CA HIS A 58 18.04 -14.67 6.95
C HIS A 58 18.55 -14.13 8.30
N GLY A 59 19.71 -14.62 8.73
CA GLY A 59 20.38 -14.16 9.95
C GLY A 59 19.62 -14.45 11.24
N ASN A 60 19.85 -13.62 12.27
CA ASN A 60 19.34 -13.83 13.63
C ASN A 60 17.80 -13.86 13.72
N ALA A 61 17.10 -13.19 12.79
CA ALA A 61 15.65 -13.20 12.72
C ALA A 61 15.08 -14.61 12.46
N LYS A 62 15.70 -15.40 11.57
CA LYS A 62 15.27 -16.78 11.30
C LYS A 62 15.42 -17.66 12.53
N THR A 63 16.53 -17.52 13.24
CA THR A 63 16.81 -18.26 14.47
C THR A 63 15.76 -17.95 15.54
N GLU A 64 15.44 -16.68 15.72
CA GLU A 64 14.45 -16.24 16.71
C GLU A 64 13.04 -16.68 16.34
N THR A 65 12.64 -16.55 15.06
CA THR A 65 11.35 -17.08 14.57
C THR A 65 11.24 -18.59 14.78
N GLY A 66 12.32 -19.34 14.56
CA GLY A 66 12.35 -20.78 14.83
C GLY A 66 12.24 -21.12 16.32
N ARG A 67 12.88 -20.33 17.20
CA ARG A 67 12.76 -20.47 18.66
C ARG A 67 11.32 -20.24 19.12
N ILE A 68 10.68 -19.16 18.66
CA ILE A 68 9.28 -18.84 18.99
C ILE A 68 8.35 -19.94 18.49
N ALA A 69 8.51 -20.39 17.24
CA ALA A 69 7.69 -21.46 16.67
C ALA A 69 7.81 -22.77 17.46
N LYS A 70 9.02 -23.10 17.94
CA LYS A 70 9.22 -24.25 18.80
C LYS A 70 8.48 -24.10 20.13
N ILE A 71 8.58 -22.94 20.79
CA ILE A 71 7.87 -22.69 22.06
C ILE A 71 6.36 -22.82 21.87
N ILE A 72 5.80 -22.24 20.79
CA ILE A 72 4.38 -22.37 20.47
C ILE A 72 4.02 -23.84 20.24
N ALA A 73 4.82 -24.59 19.49
CA ALA A 73 4.56 -26.00 19.27
C ALA A 73 4.63 -26.79 20.59
N ASP A 74 5.61 -26.52 21.45
CA ASP A 74 5.74 -27.21 22.73
C ASP A 74 4.54 -26.93 23.66
N GLU A 75 4.07 -25.67 23.73
CA GLU A 75 2.92 -25.26 24.56
C GLU A 75 1.57 -25.73 23.99
N PHE A 76 1.40 -25.74 22.66
CA PHE A 76 0.11 -25.97 22.01
C PHE A 76 0.03 -27.31 21.24
N SER A 77 1.01 -28.21 21.37
CA SER A 77 0.98 -29.54 20.72
C SER A 77 0.18 -30.58 21.50
N SER A 78 -0.08 -30.34 22.78
CA SER A 78 -0.97 -31.17 23.59
C SER A 78 -2.28 -30.42 23.79
N ILE A 79 -3.38 -31.05 23.43
CA ILE A 79 -4.71 -30.57 23.80
C ILE A 79 -4.97 -31.14 25.19
N ASP A 80 -5.08 -30.27 26.20
CA ASP A 80 -5.52 -30.69 27.53
C ASP A 80 -7.06 -30.83 27.50
N GLU A 81 -7.56 -32.07 27.43
CA GLU A 81 -9.00 -32.34 27.37
C GLU A 81 -9.74 -31.83 28.61
N ASP A 82 -9.05 -31.66 29.75
CA ASP A 82 -9.63 -31.15 31.00
C ASP A 82 -9.78 -29.61 31.01
N GLU A 83 -9.04 -28.86 30.18
CA GLU A 83 -9.20 -27.40 30.03
C GLU A 83 -10.36 -27.00 29.09
N TRP A 84 -10.91 -27.95 28.33
CA TRP A 84 -11.98 -27.72 27.34
C TRP A 84 -13.38 -28.11 27.81
N VAL A 85 -13.56 -28.41 29.12
CA VAL A 85 -14.85 -28.81 29.75
C VAL A 85 -15.48 -27.67 30.54
#